data_AF-A0A497RP35-F1
#
_entry.id   AF-A0A497RP35-F1
#
_cell.length_a   1.000
_cell.length_b   1.000
_cell.length_c   1.000
_cell.angle_alpha   90.00
_cell.angle_beta   90.00
_cell.angle_gamma   90.00
#
_symmetry.space_group_name_H-M   'P 1'
#
loop_
_entity.id
_entity.type
_entity.pdbx_description
1 polymer ?
#
loop_
_entity_poly.entity_id
_entity_poly.type
_entity_poly.pdbx_seq_one_letter_code
_entity_poly.pdbx_strand_id
1 'polypeptide(L)' 'MSEEREIIPVSLPKGLVEEINELVKRGIFSSRSEVLRYGARLVILFEKEIHKLAEDYAYEMIKERLEMREKGVSRH' A
#
# COMPACT_ATOMS: atom_id res chain seq x y z
N MET A 1 13.34 5.31 -14.62
CA MET A 1 12.71 6.55 -15.12
C MET A 1 11.71 7.00 -14.08
N SER A 2 11.74 8.26 -13.67
CA SER A 2 10.73 8.78 -12.73
C SER A 2 9.38 8.72 -13.43
N GLU A 3 8.52 7.79 -13.05
CA GLU A 3 7.12 7.81 -13.47
C GLU A 3 6.55 9.19 -13.15
N GLU A 4 5.98 9.84 -14.16
CA GLU A 4 5.32 11.11 -14.00
C GLU A 4 4.18 10.94 -12.97
N ARG A 5 4.21 11.76 -11.92
CA ARG A 5 3.23 11.67 -10.83
C ARG A 5 2.22 12.79 -10.98
N GLU A 6 0.96 12.40 -11.10
CA GLU A 6 -0.16 13.33 -11.02
C GLU A 6 -0.73 13.36 -9.59
N ILE A 7 -1.05 14.56 -9.09
CA ILE A 7 -1.60 14.76 -7.75
C ILE A 7 -3.12 14.85 -7.85
N ILE A 8 -3.81 13.90 -7.22
CA ILE A 8 -5.27 13.88 -7.15
C ILE A 8 -5.72 14.27 -5.72
N PRO A 9 -6.30 15.46 -5.51
CA PRO A 9 -6.91 15.81 -4.23
C PRO A 9 -8.21 15.04 -4.06
N VAL A 10 -8.42 14.46 -2.87
CA VAL A 10 -9.64 13.70 -2.54
C VAL A 10 -10.20 14.12 -1.19
N SER A 11 -11.52 14.09 -1.07
CA SER A 11 -12.23 14.18 0.20
C SER A 11 -12.65 12.79 0.64
N LEU A 12 -12.38 12.43 1.90
CA LEU A 12 -12.68 11.11 2.45
C LEU A 12 -13.48 11.25 3.76
N PRO A 13 -14.37 10.30 4.06
CA PRO A 13 -15.03 10.25 5.36
C PRO A 13 -14.01 10.22 6.51
N LYS A 14 -14.31 10.94 7.60
CA LYS A 14 -13.39 11.07 8.73
C LYS A 14 -12.97 9.70 9.32
N GLY A 15 -13.92 8.79 9.49
CA GLY A 15 -13.63 7.44 10.00
C GLY A 15 -12.64 6.67 9.12
N LEU A 16 -12.77 6.77 7.79
CA LEU A 16 -11.83 6.14 6.87
C LEU A 16 -10.42 6.74 6.99
N VAL A 17 -10.32 8.06 7.18
CA VAL A 17 -9.03 8.73 7.42
C VAL A 17 -8.41 8.24 8.74
N GLU A 18 -9.21 8.02 9.78
CA GLU A 18 -8.76 7.48 11.07
C GLU A 18 -8.22 6.04 10.92
N GLU A 19 -8.89 5.18 10.16
CA GLU A 19 -8.40 3.83 9.85
C GLU A 19 -7.08 3.85 9.08
N ILE A 20 -6.97 4.70 8.04
CA ILE A 20 -5.73 4.88 7.28
C ILE A 20 -4.58 5.34 8.20
N ASN A 21 -4.87 6.25 9.14
CA ASN A 21 -3.88 6.71 10.11
C ASN A 21 -3.40 5.57 11.01
N GLU A 22 -4.31 4.71 11.47
CA GLU A 22 -3.96 3.59 12.34
C GLU A 22 -3.08 2.55 11.60
N LEU A 23 -3.34 2.30 10.32
CA LEU A 23 -2.48 1.43 9.50
C LEU A 23 -1.04 1.96 9.38
N VAL A 24 -0.87 3.27 9.25
CA VAL A 24 0.46 3.90 9.22
C VAL A 24 1.10 3.87 10.61
N LYS A 25 0.33 4.21 11.66
CA LYS A 25 0.80 4.22 13.04
C LYS A 25 1.27 2.84 13.52
N ARG A 26 0.61 1.77 13.09
CA ARG A 26 1.01 0.38 13.37
C ARG A 26 2.24 -0.09 12.56
N GLY A 27 2.79 0.77 11.70
CA GLY A 27 3.93 0.45 10.84
C GLY A 27 3.61 -0.62 9.80
N ILE A 28 2.34 -0.75 9.39
CA ILE A 28 1.94 -1.65 8.30
C ILE A 28 2.25 -0.98 6.95
N PHE A 29 2.04 0.34 6.87
CA PHE A 29 2.38 1.17 5.71
C PHE A 29 3.29 2.32 6.15
N SER A 30 4.19 2.75 5.27
CA SER A 30 5.11 3.88 5.50
C SER A 30 4.43 5.25 5.46
N SER A 31 3.29 5.37 4.76
CA SER A 31 2.58 6.64 4.58
C SER A 31 1.12 6.44 4.18
N ARG A 32 0.29 7.47 4.40
CA ARG A 32 -1.12 7.50 3.94
C ARG A 32 -1.21 7.32 2.42
N SER A 33 -0.32 7.97 1.68
CA SER A 33 -0.27 7.86 0.23
C SER A 33 0.06 6.44 -0.24
N GLU A 34 0.83 5.67 0.54
CA GLU A 34 1.07 4.26 0.23
C GLU A 34 -0.20 3.41 0.40
N VAL A 35 -0.96 3.64 1.48
CA VAL A 35 -2.26 2.98 1.70
C VAL A 35 -3.22 3.27 0.54
N LEU A 36 -3.33 4.54 0.14
CA LEU A 36 -4.23 4.95 -0.94
C LEU A 36 -3.81 4.37 -2.30
N ARG A 37 -2.50 4.40 -2.62
CA ARG A 37 -1.99 3.78 -3.86
C ARG A 37 -2.21 2.26 -3.86
N TYR A 38 -2.06 1.61 -2.72
CA TYR A 38 -2.34 0.18 -2.57
C TYR A 38 -3.80 -0.13 -2.88
N GLY A 39 -4.73 0.57 -2.23
CA GLY A 39 -6.16 0.39 -2.47
C GLY A 39 -6.56 0.65 -3.92
N ALA A 40 -6.06 1.75 -4.51
CA ALA A 40 -6.34 2.08 -5.92
C ALA A 40 -5.85 0.99 -6.88
N ARG A 41 -4.66 0.42 -6.66
CA ARG A 41 -4.14 -0.68 -7.48
C ARG A 41 -4.97 -1.95 -7.35
N LEU A 42 -5.40 -2.32 -6.14
CA LEU A 42 -6.27 -3.47 -5.95
C LEU A 42 -7.58 -3.32 -6.72
N VAL A 43 -8.24 -2.16 -6.65
CA VAL A 43 -9.47 -1.90 -7.39
C VAL A 43 -9.26 -2.06 -8.90
N ILE A 44 -8.21 -1.46 -9.46
CA ILE A 44 -7.91 -1.59 -10.91
C ILE A 44 -7.67 -3.05 -11.30
N LEU A 45 -6.99 -3.84 -10.46
CA LEU A 45 -6.69 -5.25 -10.75
C LEU A 45 -7.96 -6.11 -10.71
N PHE A 46 -8.86 -5.86 -9.76
CA PHE A 46 -10.15 -6.55 -9.68
C PHE A 46 -11.06 -6.24 -10.86
N GLU A 47 -11.18 -4.96 -11.24
CA GLU A 47 -12.03 -4.55 -12.36
C GLU A 47 -11.51 -5.02 -13.72
N LYS A 48 -10.21 -5.31 -13.84
CA LYS A 48 -9.62 -5.87 -15.07
C LYS A 48 -9.71 -7.40 -15.15
N GLU A 49 -10.43 -8.05 -14.23
CA GLU A 49 -10.52 -9.52 -14.09
C GLU A 49 -9.15 -10.22 -13.94
N ILE A 50 -8.10 -9.47 -13.58
CA ILE A 50 -6.75 -10.04 -13.45
C ILE A 50 -6.53 -10.53 -12.02
N HIS A 51 -7.41 -11.44 -11.60
CA HIS A 51 -7.39 -11.99 -10.23
C HIS A 51 -6.02 -12.53 -9.83
N LYS A 52 -5.29 -13.14 -10.78
CA LYS A 52 -3.95 -13.68 -10.53
C LYS A 52 -2.91 -12.59 -10.25
N LEU A 53 -2.94 -11.46 -10.98
CA LEU A 53 -2.02 -10.34 -10.73
C LEU A 53 -2.33 -9.60 -9.43
N ALA A 54 -3.60 -9.57 -9.00
CA ALA A 54 -3.99 -8.98 -7.71
C ALA A 54 -3.37 -9.76 -6.52
N GLU A 55 -3.44 -11.09 -6.59
CA GLU A 55 -2.89 -11.98 -5.57
C GLU A 55 -1.36 -11.91 -5.54
N ASP A 56 -0.71 -12.01 -6.71
CA ASP A 56 0.75 -11.88 -6.82
C ASP A 56 1.26 -10.52 -6.33
N TYR A 57 0.54 -9.44 -6.64
CA TYR A 57 0.89 -8.08 -6.19
C TYR A 57 0.73 -7.93 -4.66
N ALA A 58 -0.34 -8.48 -4.08
CA ALA A 58 -0.52 -8.48 -2.63
C ALA A 58 0.56 -9.30 -1.93
N TYR A 59 0.91 -10.46 -2.49
CA TYR A 59 1.92 -11.37 -1.93
C TYR A 59 3.32 -10.76 -1.97
N GLU A 60 3.79 -10.26 -3.13
CA GLU A 60 5.12 -9.67 -3.25
C GLU A 60 5.29 -8.44 -2.36
N MET A 61 4.23 -7.67 -2.14
CA MET A 61 4.30 -6.48 -1.28
C MET A 61 4.31 -6.84 0.22
N ILE A 62 3.61 -7.91 0.62
CA ILE A 62 3.73 -8.46 1.97
C ILE A 62 5.15 -9.00 2.18
N LYS A 63 5.68 -9.73 1.19
CA LYS A 63 7.02 -10.31 1.20
C LYS A 63 8.09 -9.23 1.29
N GLU A 64 8.04 -8.19 0.45
CA GLU A 64 8.98 -7.06 0.52
C GLU A 64 8.93 -6.38 1.90
N ARG A 65 7.74 -6.22 2.50
CA ARG A 65 7.61 -5.65 3.85
C ARG A 65 8.19 -6.55 4.93
N LEU A 66 8.02 -7.87 4.83
CA LEU A 66 8.61 -8.83 5.75
C LEU A 66 10.14 -8.87 5.62
N GLU A 67 10.66 -8.90 4.40
CA GLU A 67 12.10 -8.87 4.12
C GLU A 67 12.76 -7.57 4.61
N MET A 68 12.08 -6.42 4.50
CA MET A 68 12.57 -5.15 5.05
C MET A 68 12.59 -5.15 6.59
N ARG A 69 11.66 -5.83 7.25
CA ARG A 69 11.70 -6.01 8.72
C ARG A 69 12.85 -6.91 9.15
N GLU A 70 13.10 -8.02 8.46
CA GLU A 70 14.21 -8.94 8.78
C GLU A 70 15.59 -8.29 8.59
N LYS A 71 15.80 -7.55 7.51
CA LYS A 71 17.07 -6.85 7.24
C LYS A 71 17.34 -5.70 8.22
N GLY A 72 16.31 -5.13 8.84
CA GLY A 72 16.45 -4.11 9.90
C GLY A 72 16.85 -4.68 11.27
N VAL A 73 16.64 -5.98 11.51
CA VAL A 73 16.95 -6.65 12.78
C VAL A 73 18.39 -7.17 12.82
N SER A 74 19.03 -7.40 11.68
CA SER A 74 20.39 -7.96 11.60
C SER A 74 21.54 -6.95 11.83
N ARG A 75 21.25 -5.74 12.33
CA ARG A 75 22.25 -4.74 12.75
C ARG A 75 22.15 -4.43 14.24
N HIS A 76 22.27 -5.43 15.11
CA HIS A 76 22.64 -5.26 16.52
C HIS A 76 23.52 -6.43 16.94
#